data_AF-A0A7W7MAH2-F1
#
_entry.id   AF-A0A7W7MAH2-F1
#
_cell.length_a   1.000
_cell.length_b   1.000
_cell.length_c   1.000
_cell.angle_alpha   90.00
_cell.angle_beta   90.00
_cell.angle_gamma   90.00
#
_symmetry.space_group_name_H-M   'P 1'
#
loop_
_entity.id
_entity.type
_entity.pdbx_description
1 polymer ?
#
loop_
_entity_poly.entity_id
_entity_poly.type
_entity_poly.pdbx_seq_one_letter_code
_entity_poly.pdbx_strand_id
1 'polypeptide(L)'
;MRAPRATSTLRRLLSTAAVCVVAAGPAAFIPAAAAASVAPGSFTGSGFDACSAPSNAAMDAWLASPYRAVGIYFGGNNRGCTQPNLTADWVTRQQANGWHLLPLYVGPQASCTTSTKPNRIDNTQAAAQGRATADDAVTQATALGLEPQSMLIYDMEAYRTDDAACRNGVLAFISAWTARLHDRGYLSGFYSSMGSGVADQVANYNTTGYARPDYLDFARWDGVATVSDPAIPATYWSPQRRIKQYRGDHTESYGGVTINIDNDYVDVAPLPSAQFADFTGNGWSDVIARLTGNGSLVLYPGNGSYVDTGAAVIVGTGGWNAMNALLRVGDLNGDGHEDLVARQASDGVLWFYPGTGSGFGARKQIGTGWNSMRELTAIGDFDRDGHPDLLAAQTSNNALYVYPGRADATLGPRVQVGTGGWDTMSELAGVGDFDRDGYPDMIARLTSTGALCFYPGRSGGFGARRQIGTGWNSMRDLVGVGDFNRDGSLDLAAVNVSSNILYVYPGDGTMLLPRVQVATGFSGRTPLL
;
A
#
# COMPACT_ATOMS: atom_id res chain seq x y z
N MET A 1 38.29 83.51 -6.49
CA MET A 1 39.13 84.20 -5.47
C MET A 1 38.98 83.47 -4.15
N ARG A 2 40.06 83.38 -3.34
CA ARG A 2 40.15 82.80 -1.97
C ARG A 2 39.74 81.34 -1.73
N ALA A 3 40.66 80.61 -1.10
CA ALA A 3 40.46 79.38 -0.31
C ALA A 3 40.60 79.76 1.20
N PRO A 4 40.68 78.87 2.24
CA PRO A 4 40.75 77.39 2.23
C PRO A 4 40.06 76.61 3.40
N ARG A 5 40.10 75.27 3.32
CA ARG A 5 40.40 74.24 4.37
C ARG A 5 39.81 74.25 5.81
N ALA A 6 39.19 73.10 6.16
CA ALA A 6 39.59 72.11 7.20
C ALA A 6 39.08 72.11 8.68
N THR A 7 38.50 70.95 9.05
CA THR A 7 38.77 70.05 10.22
C THR A 7 38.16 70.21 11.65
N SER A 8 37.71 69.03 12.14
CA SER A 8 37.92 68.39 13.48
C SER A 8 37.04 68.68 14.73
N THR A 9 36.22 67.66 15.07
CA THR A 9 36.11 66.90 16.35
C THR A 9 35.47 67.44 17.66
N LEU A 10 34.54 66.59 18.17
CA LEU A 10 34.29 66.15 19.57
C LEU A 10 33.61 67.08 20.63
N ARG A 11 32.41 66.70 21.10
CA ARG A 11 32.16 65.93 22.37
C ARG A 11 30.66 65.71 22.70
N ARG A 12 30.34 64.49 23.21
CA ARG A 12 29.44 64.10 24.34
C ARG A 12 28.34 65.10 24.80
N LEU A 13 27.10 64.74 25.16
CA LEU A 13 26.40 63.49 25.58
C LEU A 13 24.91 63.59 25.09
N LEU A 14 23.90 62.75 25.40
CA LEU A 14 23.71 61.66 26.39
C LEU A 14 22.85 60.52 25.77
N SER A 15 21.87 59.95 26.48
CA SER A 15 21.00 58.85 26.03
C SER A 15 19.61 58.86 26.69
N THR A 16 18.54 58.70 25.90
CA THR A 16 17.23 58.20 26.34
C THR A 16 16.63 57.36 25.22
N ALA A 17 16.57 56.04 25.40
CA ALA A 17 15.87 55.14 24.48
C ALA A 17 14.40 55.03 24.90
N ALA A 18 13.47 55.34 24.00
CA ALA A 18 12.05 55.10 24.21
C ALA A 18 11.73 53.65 23.87
N VAL A 19 11.32 52.87 24.86
CA VAL A 19 10.82 51.50 24.66
C VAL A 19 9.36 51.57 24.22
N CYS A 20 9.08 51.27 22.95
CA CYS A 20 7.71 51.01 22.51
C CYS A 20 7.24 49.67 23.07
N VAL A 21 6.42 49.71 24.12
CA VAL A 21 5.67 48.54 24.58
C VAL A 21 4.54 48.28 23.58
N VAL A 22 4.73 47.32 22.68
CA VAL A 22 3.64 46.76 21.89
C VAL A 22 2.82 45.88 22.82
N ALA A 23 1.60 46.30 23.14
CA ALA A 23 0.66 45.48 23.89
C ALA A 23 0.21 44.30 23.01
N ALA A 24 0.81 43.14 23.23
CA ALA A 24 0.31 41.89 22.66
C ALA A 24 -1.08 41.61 23.25
N GLY A 25 -2.12 41.73 22.42
CA GLY A 25 -3.44 41.20 22.77
C GLY A 25 -3.36 39.69 22.99
N PRO A 26 -4.28 39.09 23.76
CA PRO A 26 -4.29 37.64 23.92
C PRO A 26 -4.44 37.01 22.55
N ALA A 27 -3.42 36.25 22.12
CA ALA A 27 -3.55 35.40 20.96
C ALA A 27 -4.70 34.44 21.24
N ALA A 28 -5.76 34.53 20.43
CA ALA A 28 -6.78 33.50 20.43
C ALA A 28 -6.06 32.21 19.99
N PHE A 29 -5.81 31.32 20.95
CA PHE A 29 -5.45 29.96 20.66
C PHE A 29 -6.64 29.35 19.92
N ILE A 30 -6.59 29.42 18.59
CA ILE A 30 -7.28 28.43 17.77
C ILE A 30 -6.63 27.11 18.21
N PRO A 31 -7.37 26.19 18.85
CA PRO A 31 -6.80 24.87 19.09
C PRO A 31 -6.43 24.33 17.72
N ALA A 32 -5.18 23.91 17.55
CA ALA A 32 -4.85 23.06 16.41
C ALA A 32 -5.87 21.92 16.45
N ALA A 33 -6.61 21.71 15.35
CA ALA A 33 -7.50 20.57 15.25
C ALA A 33 -6.66 19.34 15.61
N ALA A 34 -7.06 18.61 16.65
CA ALA A 34 -6.31 17.45 17.11
C ALA A 34 -6.17 16.52 15.90
N ALA A 35 -4.92 16.18 15.54
CA ALA A 35 -4.66 15.42 14.34
C ALA A 35 -5.42 14.10 14.41
N ALA A 36 -6.39 13.93 13.51
CA ALA A 36 -7.20 12.73 13.43
C ALA A 36 -6.26 11.55 13.15
N SER A 37 -6.43 10.44 13.88
CA SER A 37 -5.35 9.49 14.10
C SER A 37 -5.69 8.09 13.63
N VAL A 38 -4.88 7.60 12.69
CA VAL A 38 -4.89 6.22 12.19
C VAL A 38 -4.85 5.24 13.34
N ALA A 39 -5.79 4.30 13.37
CA ALA A 39 -5.87 3.24 14.37
C ALA A 39 -5.57 1.86 13.76
N PRO A 40 -4.79 0.98 14.43
CA PRO A 40 -4.10 1.16 15.71
C PRO A 40 -2.74 1.89 15.60
N GLY A 41 -2.20 2.07 14.40
CA GLY A 41 -0.78 2.42 14.22
C GLY A 41 0.14 1.21 14.49
N SER A 42 1.41 1.45 14.82
CA SER A 42 2.34 0.38 15.20
C SER A 42 2.21 0.01 16.68
N PHE A 43 1.92 -1.25 16.99
CA PHE A 43 1.88 -1.76 18.35
C PHE A 43 2.17 -3.26 18.43
N THR A 44 3.03 -3.64 19.38
CA THR A 44 3.21 -5.03 19.81
C THR A 44 3.08 -5.10 21.33
N GLY A 45 2.14 -5.90 21.83
CA GLY A 45 1.92 -6.07 23.27
C GLY A 45 0.50 -6.44 23.64
N SER A 46 0.18 -6.30 24.93
CA SER A 46 -1.13 -6.68 25.47
C SER A 46 -2.22 -5.66 25.11
N GLY A 47 -3.34 -6.17 24.62
CA GLY A 47 -4.60 -5.45 24.48
C GLY A 47 -5.72 -6.13 25.27
N PHE A 48 -6.89 -5.51 25.26
CA PHE A 48 -8.13 -6.11 25.74
C PHE A 48 -9.30 -5.54 24.94
N ASP A 49 -10.40 -6.26 24.83
CA ASP A 49 -11.67 -5.69 24.42
C ASP A 49 -12.67 -5.67 25.60
N ALA A 50 -13.64 -4.77 25.51
CA ALA A 50 -14.73 -4.66 26.48
C ALA A 50 -16.02 -4.32 25.74
N CYS A 51 -17.12 -4.98 26.12
CA CYS A 51 -18.39 -4.90 25.39
C CYS A 51 -18.89 -3.45 25.20
N SER A 52 -18.69 -2.57 26.19
CA SER A 52 -18.89 -1.12 26.06
C SER A 52 -17.57 -0.38 26.28
N ALA A 53 -17.27 0.62 25.44
CA ALA A 53 -16.14 1.53 25.63
C ALA A 53 -16.13 2.10 27.07
N PRO A 54 -15.05 1.90 27.86
CA PRO A 54 -15.00 2.37 29.25
C PRO A 54 -15.06 3.90 29.35
N SER A 55 -15.44 4.43 30.51
CA SER A 55 -15.44 5.89 30.72
C SER A 55 -14.01 6.45 30.74
N ASN A 56 -13.84 7.74 30.47
CA ASN A 56 -12.53 8.40 30.55
C ASN A 56 -11.82 8.14 31.89
N ALA A 57 -12.54 8.20 33.01
CA ALA A 57 -11.98 7.92 34.33
C ALA A 57 -11.57 6.45 34.51
N ALA A 58 -12.27 5.51 33.87
CA ALA A 58 -11.89 4.10 33.86
C ALA A 58 -10.61 3.89 33.03
N MET A 59 -10.53 4.48 31.84
CA MET A 59 -9.33 4.42 30.98
C MET A 59 -8.11 5.07 31.64
N ASP A 60 -8.28 6.23 32.29
CA ASP A 60 -7.21 6.93 33.03
C ASP A 60 -6.70 6.05 34.20
N ALA A 61 -7.60 5.37 34.93
CA ALA A 61 -7.22 4.42 35.99
C ALA A 61 -6.53 3.15 35.43
N TRP A 62 -6.95 2.68 34.25
CA TRP A 62 -6.42 1.50 33.58
C TRP A 62 -5.06 1.71 32.89
N LEU A 63 -4.51 2.93 32.88
CA LEU A 63 -3.10 3.14 32.56
C LEU A 63 -2.15 2.42 33.55
N ALA A 64 -2.65 2.04 34.74
CA ALA A 64 -1.95 1.19 35.71
C ALA A 64 -1.94 -0.31 35.33
N SER A 65 -2.63 -0.71 34.26
CA SER A 65 -2.65 -2.08 33.71
C SER A 65 -1.46 -2.31 32.76
N PRO A 66 -1.16 -3.58 32.39
CA PRO A 66 -0.17 -3.88 31.35
C PRO A 66 -0.67 -3.58 29.93
N TYR A 67 -1.96 -3.33 29.73
CA TYR A 67 -2.55 -3.17 28.41
C TYR A 67 -2.28 -1.80 27.81
N ARG A 68 -2.02 -1.73 26.50
CA ARG A 68 -1.96 -0.46 25.74
C ARG A 68 -2.74 -0.48 24.43
N ALA A 69 -3.36 -1.59 24.07
CA ALA A 69 -4.42 -1.63 23.06
C ALA A 69 -5.80 -1.83 23.70
N VAL A 70 -6.86 -1.31 23.06
CA VAL A 70 -8.25 -1.50 23.47
C VAL A 70 -9.18 -1.74 22.27
N GLY A 71 -9.97 -2.80 22.33
CA GLY A 71 -11.05 -3.11 21.39
C GLY A 71 -12.24 -2.19 21.57
N ILE A 72 -12.74 -1.61 20.46
CA ILE A 72 -13.92 -0.75 20.44
C ILE A 72 -14.96 -1.27 19.43
N TYR A 73 -16.15 -1.60 19.91
CA TYR A 73 -17.28 -2.02 19.07
C TYR A 73 -17.94 -0.81 18.40
N PHE A 74 -17.34 -0.31 17.33
CA PHE A 74 -17.68 1.00 16.76
C PHE A 74 -18.96 1.00 15.90
N GLY A 75 -19.36 -0.15 15.33
CA GLY A 75 -20.54 -0.24 14.48
C GLY A 75 -21.12 -1.65 14.31
N GLY A 76 -22.09 -1.76 13.39
CA GLY A 76 -22.71 -3.03 13.01
C GLY A 76 -24.13 -3.26 13.56
N ASN A 77 -24.98 -3.87 12.72
CA ASN A 77 -26.39 -4.16 13.02
C ASN A 77 -26.61 -5.35 13.98
N ASN A 78 -25.54 -6.05 14.36
CA ASN A 78 -25.53 -7.10 15.37
C ASN A 78 -24.67 -6.73 16.60
N ARG A 79 -24.24 -5.46 16.74
CA ARG A 79 -23.52 -4.97 17.93
C ARG A 79 -24.38 -5.14 19.18
N GLY A 80 -23.90 -5.91 20.15
CA GLY A 80 -24.67 -6.30 21.33
C GLY A 80 -24.79 -5.20 22.38
N CYS A 81 -23.67 -4.56 22.74
CA CYS A 81 -23.62 -3.55 23.79
C CYS A 81 -23.79 -2.12 23.26
N THR A 82 -24.49 -1.30 24.04
CA THR A 82 -24.57 0.14 23.84
C THR A 82 -23.20 0.78 24.08
N GLN A 83 -22.92 1.89 23.37
CA GLN A 83 -21.63 2.58 23.44
C GLN A 83 -21.80 4.01 23.99
N PRO A 84 -22.15 4.19 25.28
CA PRO A 84 -22.48 5.51 25.83
C PRO A 84 -21.28 6.46 25.92
N ASN A 85 -20.04 5.94 25.92
CA ASN A 85 -18.82 6.74 25.99
C ASN A 85 -18.13 6.93 24.61
N LEU A 86 -18.41 6.06 23.64
CA LEU A 86 -17.68 6.04 22.36
C LEU A 86 -18.11 7.21 21.49
N THR A 87 -17.23 8.20 21.41
CA THR A 87 -17.41 9.48 20.72
C THR A 87 -16.07 9.89 20.10
N ALA A 88 -16.06 10.82 19.16
CA ALA A 88 -14.82 11.34 18.59
C ALA A 88 -13.88 11.95 19.65
N ASP A 89 -14.43 12.66 20.65
CA ASP A 89 -13.67 13.20 21.79
C ASP A 89 -13.05 12.08 22.64
N TRP A 90 -13.75 10.96 22.84
CA TRP A 90 -13.23 9.79 23.56
C TRP A 90 -12.11 9.11 22.79
N VAL A 91 -12.27 8.94 21.47
CA VAL A 91 -11.27 8.34 20.57
C VAL A 91 -9.98 9.18 20.59
N THR A 92 -10.11 10.47 20.31
CA THR A 92 -9.01 11.44 20.34
C THR A 92 -8.30 11.46 21.70
N ARG A 93 -9.05 11.45 22.82
CA ARG A 93 -8.47 11.42 24.16
C ARG A 93 -7.70 10.13 24.42
N GLN A 94 -8.25 8.98 24.07
CA GLN A 94 -7.59 7.69 24.35
C GLN A 94 -6.29 7.55 23.55
N GLN A 95 -6.31 7.92 22.26
CA GLN A 95 -5.09 7.93 21.43
C GLN A 95 -4.05 8.94 21.98
N ALA A 96 -4.47 10.13 22.42
CA ALA A 96 -3.58 11.09 23.08
C ALA A 96 -3.03 10.60 24.43
N ASN A 97 -3.76 9.74 25.14
CA ASN A 97 -3.33 9.05 26.36
C ASN A 97 -2.42 7.82 26.08
N GLY A 98 -2.13 7.50 24.81
CA GLY A 98 -1.26 6.37 24.42
C GLY A 98 -1.97 5.02 24.31
N TRP A 99 -3.29 5.01 24.10
CA TRP A 99 -4.05 3.80 23.78
C TRP A 99 -4.12 3.58 22.26
N HIS A 100 -3.76 2.38 21.82
CA HIS A 100 -3.99 1.89 20.46
C HIS A 100 -5.40 1.34 20.34
N LEU A 101 -6.20 1.81 19.38
CA LEU A 101 -7.58 1.38 19.22
C LEU A 101 -7.69 0.23 18.21
N LEU A 102 -8.46 -0.80 18.54
CA LEU A 102 -8.81 -1.91 17.63
C LEU A 102 -10.31 -1.79 17.28
N PRO A 103 -10.68 -1.24 16.12
CA PRO A 103 -12.09 -1.01 15.77
C PRO A 103 -12.78 -2.30 15.30
N LEU A 104 -13.68 -2.85 16.10
CA LEU A 104 -14.51 -4.02 15.75
C LEU A 104 -15.91 -3.62 15.23
N TYR A 105 -16.30 -4.19 14.10
CA TYR A 105 -17.59 -3.96 13.45
C TYR A 105 -18.43 -5.25 13.44
N VAL A 106 -19.59 -5.23 14.09
CA VAL A 106 -20.42 -6.44 14.31
C VAL A 106 -21.58 -6.50 13.33
N GLY A 107 -21.30 -6.91 12.09
CA GLY A 107 -22.28 -6.98 11.00
C GLY A 107 -23.08 -8.28 10.93
N PRO A 108 -23.78 -8.53 9.79
CA PRO A 108 -24.46 -9.80 9.51
C PRO A 108 -23.54 -11.01 9.66
N GLN A 109 -24.00 -12.02 10.39
CA GLN A 109 -23.20 -13.22 10.66
C GLN A 109 -23.42 -14.30 9.59
N ALA A 110 -22.49 -15.24 9.48
CA ALA A 110 -22.57 -16.39 8.57
C ALA A 110 -23.94 -17.09 8.62
N SER A 111 -24.50 -17.51 7.49
CA SER A 111 -25.85 -18.11 7.41
C SER A 111 -26.03 -19.35 8.31
N CYS A 112 -24.93 -20.04 8.61
CA CYS A 112 -24.84 -21.27 9.39
C CYS A 112 -24.20 -21.09 10.79
N THR A 113 -24.09 -19.85 11.30
CA THR A 113 -23.66 -19.62 12.69
C THR A 113 -24.66 -20.17 13.71
N THR A 114 -24.16 -20.59 14.86
CA THR A 114 -24.95 -20.93 16.05
C THR A 114 -25.19 -19.73 16.99
N SER A 115 -24.63 -18.55 16.67
CA SER A 115 -24.81 -17.31 17.44
C SER A 115 -26.27 -16.85 17.46
N THR A 116 -26.68 -16.19 18.56
CA THR A 116 -28.03 -15.64 18.77
C THR A 116 -28.26 -14.27 18.16
N LYS A 117 -27.21 -13.60 17.64
CA LYS A 117 -27.33 -12.33 16.89
C LYS A 117 -28.38 -12.49 15.77
N PRO A 118 -29.24 -11.50 15.45
CA PRO A 118 -30.36 -11.72 14.52
C PRO A 118 -30.02 -11.64 13.02
N ASN A 119 -29.13 -10.73 12.60
CA ASN A 119 -28.89 -10.49 11.16
C ASN A 119 -27.92 -11.54 10.56
N ARG A 120 -28.22 -12.02 9.35
CA ARG A 120 -27.45 -13.06 8.64
C ARG A 120 -27.01 -12.61 7.25
N ILE A 121 -25.89 -13.15 6.80
CA ILE A 121 -25.49 -13.12 5.39
C ILE A 121 -26.48 -13.94 4.57
N ASP A 122 -26.97 -13.36 3.48
CA ASP A 122 -27.63 -14.08 2.40
C ASP A 122 -26.54 -14.49 1.41
N ASN A 123 -26.29 -15.80 1.29
CA ASN A 123 -25.20 -16.33 0.47
C ASN A 123 -25.35 -15.97 -1.03
N THR A 124 -26.54 -15.57 -1.50
CA THR A 124 -26.78 -15.10 -2.87
C THR A 124 -26.49 -13.61 -3.05
N GLN A 125 -26.54 -12.82 -1.97
CA GLN A 125 -26.27 -11.37 -1.94
C GLN A 125 -24.96 -11.02 -1.23
N ALA A 126 -24.20 -12.01 -0.76
CA ALA A 126 -23.06 -11.85 0.13
C ALA A 126 -22.08 -10.75 -0.29
N ALA A 127 -21.67 -10.70 -1.56
CA ALA A 127 -20.75 -9.67 -2.05
C ALA A 127 -21.37 -8.26 -2.07
N ALA A 128 -22.67 -8.14 -2.33
CA ALA A 128 -23.38 -6.85 -2.24
C ALA A 128 -23.56 -6.40 -0.80
N GLN A 129 -23.86 -7.34 0.11
CA GLN A 129 -23.93 -7.09 1.55
C GLN A 129 -22.56 -6.68 2.11
N GLY A 130 -21.47 -7.33 1.70
CA GLY A 130 -20.09 -6.98 2.12
C GLY A 130 -19.74 -5.54 1.78
N ARG A 131 -19.98 -5.12 0.53
CA ARG A 131 -19.77 -3.72 0.09
C ARG A 131 -20.63 -2.71 0.87
N ALA A 132 -21.92 -2.98 1.01
CA ALA A 132 -22.82 -2.09 1.74
C ALA A 132 -22.45 -1.98 3.22
N THR A 133 -21.93 -3.08 3.80
CA THR A 133 -21.49 -3.11 5.19
C THR A 133 -20.18 -2.34 5.39
N ALA A 134 -19.25 -2.40 4.43
CA ALA A 134 -18.04 -1.58 4.43
C ALA A 134 -18.33 -0.09 4.27
N ASP A 135 -19.29 0.29 3.41
CA ASP A 135 -19.73 1.69 3.26
C ASP A 135 -20.36 2.24 4.56
N ASP A 136 -21.12 1.43 5.31
CA ASP A 136 -21.63 1.80 6.65
C ASP A 136 -20.51 1.90 7.70
N ALA A 137 -19.59 0.93 7.72
CA ALA A 137 -18.45 0.93 8.63
C ALA A 137 -17.58 2.18 8.44
N VAL A 138 -17.26 2.55 7.20
CA VAL A 138 -16.50 3.78 6.90
C VAL A 138 -17.26 5.03 7.38
N THR A 139 -18.59 5.05 7.25
CA THR A 139 -19.42 6.15 7.77
C THR A 139 -19.32 6.24 9.31
N GLN A 140 -19.40 5.12 10.03
CA GLN A 140 -19.28 5.08 11.49
C GLN A 140 -17.85 5.39 11.98
N ALA A 141 -16.82 4.92 11.27
CA ALA A 141 -15.42 5.22 11.55
C ALA A 141 -15.11 6.71 11.40
N THR A 142 -15.53 7.32 10.29
CA THR A 142 -15.39 8.76 10.02
C THR A 142 -16.10 9.60 11.09
N ALA A 143 -17.30 9.19 11.53
CA ALA A 143 -18.04 9.87 12.59
C ALA A 143 -17.35 9.83 13.98
N LEU A 144 -16.37 8.94 14.16
CA LEU A 144 -15.54 8.82 15.36
C LEU A 144 -14.15 9.45 15.18
N GLY A 145 -13.82 10.01 14.02
CA GLY A 145 -12.50 10.59 13.75
C GLY A 145 -11.41 9.55 13.44
N LEU A 146 -11.79 8.32 13.07
CA LEU A 146 -10.86 7.34 12.52
C LEU A 146 -10.64 7.66 11.03
N GLU A 147 -9.42 7.99 10.65
CA GLU A 147 -9.05 8.39 9.28
C GLU A 147 -8.80 7.19 8.35
N PRO A 148 -8.75 7.40 7.02
CA PRO A 148 -8.16 6.45 6.08
C PRO A 148 -6.79 5.93 6.53
N GLN A 149 -6.44 4.73 6.08
CA GLN A 149 -5.39 3.83 6.60
C GLN A 149 -5.68 3.23 7.98
N SER A 150 -6.76 3.59 8.66
CA SER A 150 -7.19 2.84 9.85
C SER A 150 -7.66 1.42 9.48
N MET A 151 -7.32 0.46 10.34
CA MET A 151 -7.83 -0.91 10.28
C MET A 151 -9.26 -0.96 10.84
N LEU A 152 -10.20 -1.53 10.08
CA LEU A 152 -11.56 -1.83 10.54
C LEU A 152 -11.75 -3.36 10.56
N ILE A 153 -11.87 -3.94 11.74
CA ILE A 153 -11.97 -5.39 11.96
C ILE A 153 -13.44 -5.82 11.81
N TYR A 154 -13.71 -6.74 10.90
CA TYR A 154 -15.02 -7.39 10.83
C TYR A 154 -15.13 -8.51 11.87
N ASP A 155 -16.10 -8.41 12.78
CA ASP A 155 -16.43 -9.44 13.78
C ASP A 155 -17.32 -10.52 13.14
N MET A 156 -16.71 -11.68 12.83
CA MET A 156 -17.37 -12.88 12.32
C MET A 156 -17.29 -14.01 13.35
N GLU A 157 -18.38 -14.20 14.09
CA GLU A 157 -18.58 -15.28 15.04
C GLU A 157 -18.34 -16.67 14.41
N ALA A 158 -18.05 -17.64 15.27
CA ALA A 158 -17.91 -19.04 14.85
C ALA A 158 -19.14 -19.51 14.03
N TYR A 159 -18.84 -20.23 12.94
CA TYR A 159 -19.83 -20.83 12.06
C TYR A 159 -19.44 -22.24 11.63
N ARG A 160 -20.43 -23.00 11.16
CA ARG A 160 -20.28 -24.40 10.78
C ARG A 160 -19.34 -24.57 9.57
N THR A 161 -18.36 -25.45 9.70
CA THR A 161 -17.37 -25.74 8.66
C THR A 161 -17.80 -26.84 7.67
N ASP A 162 -18.92 -27.51 7.94
CA ASP A 162 -19.52 -28.55 7.08
C ASP A 162 -20.54 -28.01 6.06
N ASP A 163 -20.90 -26.72 6.13
CA ASP A 163 -21.80 -26.05 5.17
C ASP A 163 -20.98 -25.25 4.14
N ALA A 164 -20.74 -25.85 2.97
CA ALA A 164 -19.99 -25.22 1.89
C ALA A 164 -20.68 -23.96 1.32
N ALA A 165 -22.02 -23.88 1.33
CA ALA A 165 -22.73 -22.72 0.81
C ALA A 165 -22.57 -21.52 1.75
N CYS A 166 -22.66 -21.76 3.06
CA CYS A 166 -22.37 -20.78 4.10
C CYS A 166 -20.92 -20.27 4.04
N ARG A 167 -19.94 -21.17 3.96
CA ARG A 167 -18.50 -20.82 3.86
C ARG A 167 -18.20 -19.96 2.64
N ASN A 168 -18.74 -20.36 1.48
CA ASN A 168 -18.60 -19.58 0.25
C ASN A 168 -19.30 -18.21 0.36
N GLY A 169 -20.44 -18.13 1.06
CA GLY A 169 -21.11 -16.87 1.39
C GLY A 169 -20.26 -15.96 2.27
N VAL A 170 -19.64 -16.47 3.34
CA VAL A 170 -18.72 -15.71 4.19
C VAL A 170 -17.50 -15.22 3.40
N LEU A 171 -16.88 -16.08 2.60
CA LEU A 171 -15.75 -15.69 1.76
C LEU A 171 -16.17 -14.59 0.75
N ALA A 172 -17.27 -14.76 0.03
CA ALA A 172 -17.77 -13.76 -0.91
C ALA A 172 -18.11 -12.42 -0.22
N PHE A 173 -18.64 -12.46 1.00
CA PHE A 173 -18.90 -11.28 1.82
C PHE A 173 -17.59 -10.59 2.25
N ILE A 174 -16.64 -11.32 2.83
CA ILE A 174 -15.39 -10.75 3.36
C ILE A 174 -14.49 -10.24 2.23
N SER A 175 -14.42 -10.94 1.09
CA SER A 175 -13.72 -10.44 -0.11
C SER A 175 -14.27 -9.06 -0.53
N ALA A 176 -15.60 -8.96 -0.61
CA ALA A 176 -16.26 -7.73 -1.04
C ALA A 176 -16.25 -6.62 0.02
N TRP A 177 -16.16 -6.97 1.31
CA TRP A 177 -15.89 -6.04 2.41
C TRP A 177 -14.46 -5.47 2.30
N THR A 178 -13.45 -6.34 2.17
CA THR A 178 -12.04 -5.92 2.09
C THR A 178 -11.78 -5.03 0.88
N ALA A 179 -12.14 -5.49 -0.32
CA ALA A 179 -11.98 -4.70 -1.54
C ALA A 179 -12.71 -3.35 -1.45
N ARG A 180 -13.84 -3.29 -0.74
CA ARG A 180 -14.58 -2.03 -0.54
C ARG A 180 -13.95 -1.12 0.50
N LEU A 181 -13.33 -1.64 1.56
CA LEU A 181 -12.53 -0.80 2.45
C LEU A 181 -11.34 -0.19 1.69
N HIS A 182 -10.72 -0.96 0.81
CA HIS A 182 -9.64 -0.48 -0.07
C HIS A 182 -10.12 0.65 -1.00
N ASP A 183 -11.28 0.54 -1.66
CA ASP A 183 -11.92 1.64 -2.43
C ASP A 183 -12.09 2.93 -1.61
N ARG A 184 -12.22 2.80 -0.28
CA ARG A 184 -12.44 3.91 0.67
C ARG A 184 -11.15 4.37 1.36
N GLY A 185 -10.02 3.76 1.05
CA GLY A 185 -8.72 4.05 1.66
C GLY A 185 -8.54 3.50 3.08
N TYR A 186 -9.40 2.60 3.55
CA TYR A 186 -9.29 1.92 4.86
C TYR A 186 -8.69 0.51 4.70
N LEU A 187 -8.21 -0.06 5.81
CA LEU A 187 -7.64 -1.41 5.84
C LEU A 187 -8.61 -2.39 6.50
N SER A 188 -8.61 -3.63 6.03
CA SER A 188 -9.54 -4.69 6.44
C SER A 188 -8.93 -5.61 7.49
N GLY A 189 -9.53 -5.64 8.68
CA GLY A 189 -9.28 -6.70 9.65
C GLY A 189 -10.39 -7.76 9.58
N PHE A 190 -10.09 -8.98 10.01
CA PHE A 190 -11.09 -10.05 10.17
C PHE A 190 -10.88 -10.78 11.49
N TYR A 191 -11.87 -10.75 12.37
CA TYR A 191 -11.94 -11.53 13.61
C TYR A 191 -12.79 -12.78 13.40
N SER A 192 -12.27 -13.95 13.80
CA SER A 192 -13.07 -15.17 13.97
C SER A 192 -12.37 -16.23 14.83
N SER A 193 -13.04 -17.35 15.10
CA SER A 193 -12.46 -18.48 15.82
C SER A 193 -11.51 -19.32 14.95
N MET A 194 -10.40 -19.76 15.54
CA MET A 194 -9.35 -20.55 14.85
C MET A 194 -9.85 -21.77 14.08
N GLY A 195 -10.80 -22.52 14.63
CA GLY A 195 -11.37 -23.72 14.01
C GLY A 195 -12.50 -23.48 13.00
N SER A 196 -12.78 -22.21 12.66
CA SER A 196 -13.92 -21.79 11.83
C SER A 196 -13.46 -20.76 10.80
N GLY A 197 -13.83 -19.49 10.92
CA GLY A 197 -13.53 -18.46 9.93
C GLY A 197 -12.04 -18.29 9.61
N VAL A 198 -11.17 -18.41 10.61
CA VAL A 198 -9.72 -18.29 10.40
C VAL A 198 -9.18 -19.44 9.53
N ALA A 199 -9.71 -20.65 9.69
CA ALA A 199 -9.32 -21.79 8.86
C ALA A 199 -9.74 -21.57 7.39
N ASP A 200 -10.89 -20.93 7.14
CA ASP A 200 -11.32 -20.54 5.80
C ASP A 200 -10.42 -19.44 5.21
N GLN A 201 -10.01 -18.45 6.01
CA GLN A 201 -9.07 -17.41 5.58
C GLN A 201 -7.71 -18.00 5.21
N VAL A 202 -7.13 -18.85 6.08
CA VAL A 202 -5.86 -19.54 5.82
C VAL A 202 -5.94 -20.40 4.55
N ALA A 203 -7.05 -21.12 4.36
CA ALA A 203 -7.25 -21.95 3.16
C ALA A 203 -7.37 -21.13 1.86
N ASN A 204 -7.77 -19.85 1.93
CA ASN A 204 -8.00 -18.98 0.77
C ASN A 204 -7.01 -17.82 0.61
N TYR A 205 -5.97 -17.73 1.45
CA TYR A 205 -5.01 -16.61 1.49
C TYR A 205 -4.37 -16.25 0.14
N ASN A 206 -4.20 -17.24 -0.76
CA ASN A 206 -3.65 -17.07 -2.10
C ASN A 206 -4.65 -17.42 -3.22
N THR A 207 -5.96 -17.43 -2.94
CA THR A 207 -7.00 -17.70 -3.93
C THR A 207 -7.18 -16.50 -4.86
N THR A 208 -7.00 -16.70 -6.17
CA THR A 208 -7.25 -15.67 -7.19
C THR A 208 -8.64 -15.05 -7.08
N GLY A 209 -8.71 -13.72 -7.09
CA GLY A 209 -9.97 -12.97 -7.01
C GLY A 209 -10.58 -12.94 -5.60
N TYR A 210 -9.89 -13.50 -4.60
CA TYR A 210 -10.22 -13.35 -3.20
C TYR A 210 -9.45 -12.17 -2.60
N ALA A 211 -10.11 -11.08 -2.27
CA ALA A 211 -9.50 -9.98 -1.52
C ALA A 211 -9.37 -10.38 -0.05
N ARG A 212 -8.20 -10.94 0.31
CA ARG A 212 -7.90 -11.37 1.68
C ARG A 212 -7.90 -10.16 2.63
N PRO A 213 -8.34 -10.30 3.90
CA PRO A 213 -8.14 -9.28 4.93
C PRO A 213 -6.66 -8.91 5.06
N ASP A 214 -6.38 -7.63 5.32
CA ASP A 214 -5.04 -7.10 5.53
C ASP A 214 -4.45 -7.52 6.87
N TYR A 215 -5.32 -7.65 7.88
CA TYR A 215 -5.00 -8.08 9.24
C TYR A 215 -5.89 -9.26 9.66
N LEU A 216 -5.31 -10.17 10.42
CA LEU A 216 -6.02 -11.29 11.02
C LEU A 216 -6.12 -11.11 12.53
N ASP A 217 -7.35 -11.05 13.03
CA ASP A 217 -7.65 -11.19 14.44
C ASP A 217 -8.24 -12.60 14.68
N PHE A 218 -7.82 -13.29 15.74
CA PHE A 218 -8.24 -14.67 15.97
C PHE A 218 -8.47 -15.04 17.42
N ALA A 219 -9.65 -15.63 17.69
CA ALA A 219 -9.95 -16.23 18.98
C ALA A 219 -9.33 -17.62 19.11
N ARG A 220 -8.43 -17.76 20.09
CA ARG A 220 -7.92 -19.04 20.60
C ARG A 220 -7.62 -18.92 22.09
N TRP A 221 -8.59 -19.31 22.90
CA TRP A 221 -8.53 -19.21 24.36
C TRP A 221 -7.65 -20.29 25.00
N ASP A 222 -6.35 -20.26 24.70
CA ASP A 222 -5.34 -21.16 25.27
C ASP A 222 -4.53 -20.51 26.42
N GLY A 223 -4.80 -19.23 26.74
CA GLY A 223 -4.06 -18.47 27.76
C GLY A 223 -2.67 -18.00 27.34
N VAL A 224 -2.28 -18.19 26.07
CA VAL A 224 -0.93 -17.88 25.57
C VAL A 224 -0.94 -16.58 24.77
N ALA A 225 -0.33 -15.54 25.35
CA ALA A 225 -0.20 -14.21 24.76
C ALA A 225 0.85 -14.20 23.63
N THR A 226 0.48 -14.65 22.43
CA THR A 226 1.31 -14.62 21.21
C THR A 226 0.44 -14.72 19.96
N VAL A 227 0.81 -14.02 18.87
CA VAL A 227 0.16 -14.14 17.55
C VAL A 227 0.67 -15.31 16.71
N SER A 228 1.65 -16.07 17.21
CA SER A 228 2.17 -17.25 16.53
C SER A 228 1.25 -18.45 16.75
N ASP A 229 0.84 -19.09 15.66
CA ASP A 229 -0.02 -20.29 15.70
C ASP A 229 0.42 -21.30 14.65
N PRO A 230 0.62 -22.60 14.98
CA PRO A 230 1.00 -23.62 13.99
C PRO A 230 -0.06 -23.84 12.88
N ALA A 231 -1.31 -23.40 13.08
CA ALA A 231 -2.35 -23.47 12.05
C ALA A 231 -2.31 -22.29 11.06
N ILE A 232 -1.53 -21.24 11.32
CA ILE A 232 -1.37 -20.08 10.43
C ILE A 232 0.09 -20.03 9.95
N PRO A 233 0.39 -20.34 8.67
CA PRO A 233 1.75 -20.28 8.13
C PRO A 233 2.47 -18.98 8.48
N ALA A 234 3.75 -19.04 8.87
CA ALA A 234 4.50 -17.89 9.37
C ALA A 234 4.60 -16.72 8.35
N THR A 235 4.47 -17.00 7.06
CA THR A 235 4.48 -16.02 5.97
C THR A 235 3.13 -15.34 5.73
N TYR A 236 2.03 -15.81 6.31
CA TYR A 236 0.70 -15.22 6.13
C TYR A 236 0.48 -14.10 7.13
N TRP A 237 -0.08 -12.95 6.71
CA TRP A 237 -0.25 -11.77 7.60
C TRP A 237 1.05 -11.42 8.33
N SER A 238 2.11 -11.20 7.55
CA SER A 238 3.47 -10.93 8.00
C SER A 238 4.10 -9.82 7.14
N PRO A 239 4.98 -8.96 7.68
CA PRO A 239 5.25 -8.79 9.11
C PRO A 239 4.09 -8.08 9.81
N GLN A 240 3.94 -8.34 11.12
CA GLN A 240 3.08 -7.58 12.06
C GLN A 240 1.68 -7.23 11.54
N ARG A 241 0.84 -8.25 11.31
CA ARG A 241 -0.58 -8.07 10.90
C ARG A 241 -1.54 -8.98 11.66
N ARG A 242 -1.22 -9.29 12.91
CA ARG A 242 -1.98 -10.29 13.69
C ARG A 242 -2.40 -9.77 15.04
N ILE A 243 -3.58 -10.19 15.47
CA ILE A 243 -4.12 -10.02 16.81
C ILE A 243 -4.63 -11.39 17.26
N LYS A 244 -4.50 -11.71 18.54
CA LYS A 244 -5.06 -12.93 19.12
C LYS A 244 -5.79 -12.62 20.41
N GLN A 245 -7.10 -12.84 20.42
CA GLN A 245 -7.87 -12.96 21.64
C GLN A 245 -7.54 -14.31 22.31
N TYR A 246 -6.74 -14.28 23.38
CA TYR A 246 -6.16 -15.47 24.04
C TYR A 246 -6.91 -15.92 25.30
N ARG A 247 -7.90 -15.14 25.76
CA ARG A 247 -8.78 -15.47 26.89
C ARG A 247 -10.06 -14.63 26.86
N GLY A 248 -11.23 -15.26 26.83
CA GLY A 248 -12.52 -14.57 26.92
C GLY A 248 -13.00 -14.31 28.36
N ASP A 249 -14.11 -13.57 28.43
CA ASP A 249 -15.01 -13.20 29.53
C ASP A 249 -14.49 -13.41 30.95
N HIS A 250 -13.88 -12.36 31.52
CA HIS A 250 -13.51 -12.31 32.94
C HIS A 250 -13.33 -10.87 33.42
N THR A 251 -13.31 -10.69 34.75
CA THR A 251 -13.00 -9.38 35.35
C THR A 251 -11.54 -9.24 35.73
N GLU A 252 -10.95 -8.08 35.41
CA GLU A 252 -9.66 -7.64 35.97
C GLU A 252 -9.84 -6.28 36.67
N SER A 253 -8.85 -5.83 37.44
CA SER A 253 -8.97 -4.60 38.24
C SER A 253 -7.64 -3.85 38.34
N TYR A 254 -7.62 -2.63 37.82
CA TYR A 254 -6.46 -1.74 37.79
C TYR A 254 -6.86 -0.32 38.19
N GLY A 255 -5.99 0.38 38.91
CA GLY A 255 -6.26 1.75 39.39
C GLY A 255 -7.50 1.88 40.30
N GLY A 256 -8.00 0.78 40.88
CA GLY A 256 -9.24 0.74 41.66
C GLY A 256 -10.53 0.58 40.82
N VAL A 257 -10.43 0.36 39.51
CA VAL A 257 -11.57 0.15 38.61
C VAL A 257 -11.58 -1.29 38.09
N THR A 258 -12.72 -1.97 38.24
CA THR A 258 -12.96 -3.31 37.68
C THR A 258 -13.65 -3.19 36.32
N ILE A 259 -13.17 -3.92 35.32
CA ILE A 259 -13.80 -4.03 33.99
C ILE A 259 -13.87 -5.52 33.63
N ASN A 260 -14.95 -5.91 32.96
CA ASN A 260 -15.08 -7.23 32.34
C ASN A 260 -14.53 -7.18 30.92
N ILE A 261 -13.55 -8.02 30.63
CA ILE A 261 -12.73 -7.96 29.41
C ILE A 261 -12.49 -9.34 28.81
N ASP A 262 -12.17 -9.33 27.52
CA ASP A 262 -11.41 -10.38 26.86
C ASP A 262 -9.94 -9.91 26.73
N ASN A 263 -8.96 -10.81 26.78
CA ASN A 263 -7.54 -10.44 26.66
C ASN A 263 -6.99 -10.69 25.25
N ASP A 264 -6.26 -9.70 24.72
CA ASP A 264 -5.62 -9.75 23.41
C ASP A 264 -4.11 -9.69 23.50
N TYR A 265 -3.43 -10.34 22.55
CA TYR A 265 -2.05 -10.05 22.21
C TYR A 265 -1.99 -9.53 20.78
N VAL A 266 -1.49 -8.31 20.64
CA VAL A 266 -1.46 -7.54 19.40
C VAL A 266 -0.04 -7.54 18.85
N ASP A 267 0.11 -7.73 17.54
CA ASP A 267 1.34 -7.48 16.80
C ASP A 267 0.99 -6.92 15.40
N VAL A 268 0.88 -5.60 15.34
CA VAL A 268 0.40 -4.85 14.18
C VAL A 268 1.33 -3.67 13.85
N ALA A 269 1.53 -3.44 12.56
CA ALA A 269 2.17 -2.26 12.01
C ALA A 269 1.36 -1.72 10.83
N PRO A 270 1.39 -0.40 10.53
CA PRO A 270 0.81 0.15 9.31
C PRO A 270 1.38 -0.56 8.09
N LEU A 271 0.52 -0.79 7.09
CA LEU A 271 1.00 -1.28 5.81
C LEU A 271 1.85 -0.20 5.13
N PRO A 272 2.99 -0.56 4.51
CA PRO A 272 3.68 0.35 3.62
C PRO A 272 2.73 0.72 2.46
N SER A 273 2.80 1.97 2.00
CA SER A 273 2.20 2.37 0.73
C SER A 273 3.00 1.77 -0.43
N ALA A 274 2.33 1.41 -1.52
CA ALA A 274 3.02 1.16 -2.78
C ALA A 274 3.84 2.42 -3.15
N GLN A 275 5.17 2.32 -3.19
CA GLN A 275 6.06 3.46 -3.46
C GLN A 275 6.11 3.85 -4.95
N PHE A 276 5.64 2.96 -5.82
CA PHE A 276 5.48 3.14 -7.26
C PHE A 276 4.37 2.20 -7.75
N ALA A 277 3.93 2.38 -9.00
CA ALA A 277 2.82 1.66 -9.61
C ALA A 277 1.41 1.90 -9.02
N ASP A 278 1.24 2.76 -8.01
CA ASP A 278 -0.08 3.32 -7.64
C ASP A 278 -0.36 4.54 -8.53
N PHE A 279 -1.20 4.36 -9.57
CA PHE A 279 -1.54 5.44 -10.50
C PHE A 279 -2.75 6.23 -10.00
N THR A 280 -3.66 5.59 -9.25
CA THR A 280 -4.89 6.23 -8.75
C THR A 280 -4.68 7.05 -7.47
N GLY A 281 -3.58 6.84 -6.74
CA GLY A 281 -3.34 7.44 -5.43
C GLY A 281 -4.14 6.77 -4.29
N ASN A 282 -4.60 5.53 -4.48
CA ASN A 282 -5.34 4.78 -3.46
C ASN A 282 -4.41 3.94 -2.53
N GLY A 283 -3.11 3.99 -2.79
CA GLY A 283 -2.02 3.28 -2.12
C GLY A 283 -1.81 1.83 -2.58
N TRP A 284 -2.58 1.33 -3.55
CA TRP A 284 -2.46 -0.01 -4.12
C TRP A 284 -1.86 0.05 -5.52
N SER A 285 -1.02 -0.93 -5.85
CA SER A 285 -0.43 -0.98 -7.18
C SER A 285 -1.45 -1.34 -8.25
N ASP A 286 -1.61 -0.44 -9.20
CA ASP A 286 -2.39 -0.62 -10.42
C ASP A 286 -1.52 -1.18 -11.55
N VAL A 287 -2.15 -1.69 -12.61
CA VAL A 287 -1.46 -2.01 -13.88
C VAL A 287 -2.09 -1.26 -15.05
N ILE A 288 -1.26 -0.78 -15.97
CA ILE A 288 -1.73 -0.21 -17.24
C ILE A 288 -1.42 -1.23 -18.35
N ALA A 289 -2.23 -1.27 -19.41
CA ALA A 289 -1.85 -1.99 -20.63
C ALA A 289 -2.33 -1.26 -21.87
N ARG A 290 -1.59 -1.39 -22.97
CA ARG A 290 -2.02 -0.88 -24.28
C ARG A 290 -2.90 -1.90 -24.99
N LEU A 291 -4.08 -1.49 -25.43
CA LEU A 291 -4.94 -2.29 -26.30
C LEU A 291 -4.39 -2.32 -27.73
N THR A 292 -4.09 -3.51 -28.26
CA THR A 292 -3.54 -3.64 -29.62
C THR A 292 -4.51 -3.18 -30.71
N GLY A 293 -5.82 -3.34 -30.50
CA GLY A 293 -6.86 -3.05 -31.49
C GLY A 293 -7.02 -1.56 -31.85
N ASN A 294 -6.75 -0.64 -30.91
CA ASN A 294 -6.90 0.80 -31.13
C ASN A 294 -5.75 1.67 -30.58
N GLY A 295 -4.81 1.07 -29.85
CA GLY A 295 -3.69 1.79 -29.24
C GLY A 295 -4.09 2.73 -28.11
N SER A 296 -5.16 2.43 -27.37
CA SER A 296 -5.46 3.13 -26.12
C SER A 296 -4.69 2.53 -24.94
N LEU A 297 -4.27 3.36 -23.98
CA LEU A 297 -3.81 2.90 -22.67
C LEU A 297 -5.01 2.75 -21.74
N VAL A 298 -5.07 1.60 -21.05
CA VAL A 298 -6.14 1.26 -20.12
C VAL A 298 -5.52 0.86 -18.79
N LEU A 299 -5.94 1.54 -17.72
CA LEU A 299 -5.65 1.27 -16.33
C LEU A 299 -6.60 0.19 -15.80
N TYR A 300 -6.07 -0.73 -15.01
CA TYR A 300 -6.79 -1.76 -14.28
C TYR A 300 -6.46 -1.59 -12.79
N PRO A 301 -7.39 -1.05 -11.99
CA PRO A 301 -7.13 -0.75 -10.58
C PRO A 301 -6.78 -2.00 -9.76
N GLY A 302 -5.80 -1.88 -8.86
CA GLY A 302 -5.39 -2.94 -7.95
C GLY A 302 -6.02 -2.84 -6.55
N ASN A 303 -5.97 -3.95 -5.81
CA ASN A 303 -6.32 -4.02 -4.38
C ASN A 303 -5.43 -5.01 -3.60
N GLY A 304 -4.22 -5.26 -4.11
CA GLY A 304 -3.26 -6.20 -3.53
C GLY A 304 -3.63 -7.69 -3.55
N SER A 305 -4.79 -8.06 -4.10
CA SER A 305 -5.17 -9.46 -4.32
C SER A 305 -5.50 -9.77 -5.78
N TYR A 306 -6.11 -8.81 -6.50
CA TYR A 306 -6.39 -8.92 -7.93
C TYR A 306 -6.31 -7.53 -8.60
N VAL A 307 -6.38 -7.49 -9.94
CA VAL A 307 -6.61 -6.23 -10.68
C VAL A 307 -8.01 -6.26 -11.31
N ASP A 308 -8.80 -5.22 -11.05
CA ASP A 308 -10.21 -5.22 -11.42
C ASP A 308 -10.39 -4.89 -12.91
N THR A 309 -10.57 -5.94 -13.71
CA THR A 309 -10.83 -5.80 -15.15
C THR A 309 -12.22 -5.28 -15.50
N GLY A 310 -13.15 -5.22 -14.53
CA GLY A 310 -14.47 -4.58 -14.66
C GLY A 310 -14.45 -3.10 -14.33
N ALA A 311 -13.54 -2.64 -13.46
CA ALA A 311 -13.31 -1.24 -13.12
C ALA A 311 -12.29 -0.54 -14.05
N ALA A 312 -12.02 -1.10 -15.24
CA ALA A 312 -10.99 -0.62 -16.15
C ALA A 312 -11.27 0.79 -16.71
N VAL A 313 -10.26 1.68 -16.70
CA VAL A 313 -10.37 3.08 -17.12
C VAL A 313 -9.44 3.38 -18.28
N ILE A 314 -9.92 4.06 -19.32
CA ILE A 314 -9.06 4.54 -20.42
C ILE A 314 -8.30 5.79 -19.95
N VAL A 315 -6.98 5.65 -19.74
CA VAL A 315 -6.08 6.73 -19.29
C VAL A 315 -5.33 7.41 -20.46
N GLY A 316 -5.40 6.83 -21.66
CA GLY A 316 -4.82 7.45 -22.86
C GLY A 316 -5.56 7.04 -24.13
N THR A 317 -6.16 8.01 -24.83
CA THR A 317 -7.00 7.75 -26.02
C THR A 317 -6.21 7.77 -27.32
N GLY A 318 -5.94 6.59 -27.89
CA GLY A 318 -5.32 6.44 -29.21
C GLY A 318 -3.89 7.00 -29.32
N GLY A 319 -3.30 6.90 -30.51
CA GLY A 319 -1.94 7.42 -30.77
C GLY A 319 -0.80 6.59 -30.17
N TRP A 320 -1.01 5.84 -29.08
CA TRP A 320 0.04 5.04 -28.42
C TRP A 320 0.53 3.84 -29.26
N ASN A 321 -0.17 3.47 -30.34
CA ASN A 321 0.37 2.56 -31.37
C ASN A 321 1.55 3.16 -32.16
N ALA A 322 1.77 4.48 -32.11
CA ALA A 322 2.97 5.11 -32.66
C ALA A 322 4.20 5.00 -31.73
N MET A 323 4.03 4.46 -30.52
CA MET A 323 5.11 4.29 -29.54
C MET A 323 5.61 2.85 -29.53
N ASN A 324 6.93 2.65 -29.54
CA ASN A 324 7.56 1.33 -29.47
C ASN A 324 8.30 1.05 -28.14
N ALA A 325 8.31 2.01 -27.22
CA ALA A 325 8.58 1.81 -25.81
C ALA A 325 7.62 2.72 -25.03
N LEU A 326 7.15 2.22 -23.90
CA LEU A 326 6.20 2.85 -22.99
C LEU A 326 6.65 2.43 -21.58
N LEU A 327 6.85 3.39 -20.69
CA LEU A 327 7.42 3.18 -19.35
C LEU A 327 6.65 4.02 -18.35
N ARG A 328 6.08 3.42 -17.31
CA ARG A 328 5.74 4.16 -16.08
C ARG A 328 7.05 4.43 -15.35
N VAL A 329 7.32 5.68 -15.00
CA VAL A 329 8.63 6.08 -14.48
C VAL A 329 8.62 6.46 -13.01
N GLY A 330 7.47 6.40 -12.32
CA GLY A 330 7.29 7.08 -11.04
C GLY A 330 7.03 8.58 -11.24
N ASP A 331 7.12 9.35 -10.16
CA ASP A 331 6.96 10.81 -10.21
C ASP A 331 8.29 11.47 -10.64
N LEU A 332 8.41 11.82 -11.92
CA LEU A 332 9.61 12.42 -12.50
C LEU A 332 9.58 13.96 -12.46
N ASN A 333 8.40 14.57 -12.34
CA ASN A 333 8.25 16.01 -12.28
C ASN A 333 8.14 16.58 -10.84
N GLY A 334 7.89 15.72 -9.84
CA GLY A 334 7.74 16.06 -8.43
C GLY A 334 6.35 16.57 -8.02
N ASP A 335 5.29 16.26 -8.78
CA ASP A 335 3.91 16.72 -8.53
C ASP A 335 3.05 15.75 -7.70
N GLY A 336 3.57 14.57 -7.38
CA GLY A 336 2.88 13.52 -6.62
C GLY A 336 2.08 12.54 -7.47
N HIS A 337 2.16 12.60 -8.81
CA HIS A 337 1.55 11.63 -9.71
C HIS A 337 2.58 10.81 -10.48
N GLU A 338 2.22 9.58 -10.83
CA GLU A 338 3.08 8.72 -11.64
C GLU A 338 3.06 9.15 -13.12
N ASP A 339 4.25 9.45 -13.64
CA ASP A 339 4.49 9.90 -15.00
C ASP A 339 4.75 8.73 -15.96
N LEU A 340 4.62 9.02 -17.26
CA LEU A 340 4.96 8.08 -18.33
C LEU A 340 6.00 8.65 -19.30
N VAL A 341 6.97 7.81 -19.69
CA VAL A 341 7.90 8.09 -20.79
C VAL A 341 7.63 7.16 -21.96
N ALA A 342 7.55 7.72 -23.17
CA ALA A 342 7.33 6.96 -24.40
C ALA A 342 8.34 7.29 -25.49
N ARG A 343 8.81 6.26 -26.20
CA ARG A 343 9.62 6.42 -27.42
C ARG A 343 8.75 6.31 -28.67
N GLN A 344 8.75 7.36 -29.48
CA GLN A 344 8.06 7.39 -30.76
C GLN A 344 8.82 6.56 -31.81
N ALA A 345 8.11 5.64 -32.47
CA ALA A 345 8.72 4.63 -33.33
C ALA A 345 9.29 5.20 -34.65
N SER A 346 8.71 6.29 -35.17
CA SER A 346 9.08 6.87 -36.47
C SER A 346 10.46 7.53 -36.51
N ASP A 347 10.90 8.08 -35.39
CA ASP A 347 12.03 9.01 -35.30
C ASP A 347 12.90 8.80 -34.06
N GLY A 348 12.44 8.03 -33.07
CA GLY A 348 13.16 7.84 -31.82
C GLY A 348 13.19 9.11 -30.97
N VAL A 349 12.18 9.97 -31.09
CA VAL A 349 11.93 11.05 -30.12
C VAL A 349 11.41 10.43 -28.83
N LEU A 350 11.96 10.88 -27.70
CA LEU A 350 11.51 10.49 -26.37
C LEU A 350 10.60 11.59 -25.81
N TRP A 351 9.41 11.18 -25.39
CA TRP A 351 8.35 12.04 -24.89
C TRP A 351 8.04 11.71 -23.43
N PHE A 352 8.04 12.75 -22.61
CA PHE A 352 7.51 12.75 -21.25
C PHE A 352 6.01 13.07 -21.29
N TYR A 353 5.22 12.39 -20.48
CA TYR A 353 3.78 12.56 -20.31
C TYR A 353 3.50 12.71 -18.81
N PRO A 354 3.14 13.92 -18.33
CA PRO A 354 2.88 14.12 -16.92
C PRO A 354 1.64 13.35 -16.47
N GLY A 355 1.70 12.70 -15.31
CA GLY A 355 0.58 12.02 -14.67
C GLY A 355 -0.50 13.00 -14.20
N THR A 356 -1.73 12.50 -13.98
CA THR A 356 -2.84 13.30 -13.41
C THR A 356 -3.77 12.48 -12.48
N GLY A 357 -3.30 11.32 -12.00
CA GLY A 357 -4.10 10.33 -11.27
C GLY A 357 -5.25 9.65 -12.06
N SER A 358 -5.51 10.11 -13.28
CA SER A 358 -6.70 9.76 -14.08
C SER A 358 -6.43 9.69 -15.59
N GLY A 359 -5.21 10.02 -16.00
CA GLY A 359 -4.78 10.14 -17.38
C GLY A 359 -3.42 10.82 -17.47
N PHE A 360 -3.09 11.31 -18.67
CA PHE A 360 -1.83 12.00 -18.93
C PHE A 360 -2.07 13.41 -19.48
N GLY A 361 -1.27 14.37 -19.00
CA GLY A 361 -1.30 15.76 -19.46
C GLY A 361 -0.56 16.02 -20.76
N ALA A 362 -0.25 17.29 -21.03
CA ALA A 362 0.40 17.71 -22.26
C ALA A 362 1.87 17.22 -22.31
N ARG A 363 2.20 16.43 -23.33
CA ARG A 363 3.53 15.83 -23.47
C ARG A 363 4.66 16.84 -23.72
N LYS A 364 5.83 16.58 -23.16
CA LYS A 364 7.09 17.34 -23.36
C LYS A 364 8.10 16.46 -24.11
N GLN A 365 8.83 17.04 -25.07
CA GLN A 365 9.96 16.34 -25.70
C GLN A 365 11.16 16.36 -24.74
N ILE A 366 11.71 15.19 -24.41
CA ILE A 366 12.84 15.04 -23.48
C ILE A 366 14.08 14.42 -24.12
N GLY A 367 14.02 13.99 -25.39
CA GLY A 367 15.21 13.55 -26.11
C GLY A 367 14.99 13.16 -27.56
N THR A 368 16.08 12.89 -28.27
CA THR A 368 16.12 12.51 -29.69
C THR A 368 17.16 11.42 -29.95
N GLY A 369 16.97 10.59 -30.98
CA GLY A 369 17.95 9.56 -31.35
C GLY A 369 17.88 8.28 -30.51
N TRP A 370 16.80 8.09 -29.74
CA TRP A 370 16.58 6.94 -28.86
C TRP A 370 16.32 5.62 -29.62
N ASN A 371 16.24 5.66 -30.96
CA ASN A 371 16.33 4.48 -31.81
C ASN A 371 17.73 3.82 -31.81
N SER A 372 18.76 4.49 -31.25
CA SER A 372 20.07 3.87 -30.98
C SER A 372 20.09 2.98 -29.73
N MET A 373 19.05 3.05 -28.89
CA MET A 373 18.82 2.10 -27.80
C MET A 373 17.97 0.95 -28.32
N ARG A 374 18.36 -0.30 -28.05
CA ARG A 374 17.50 -1.46 -28.30
C ARG A 374 16.26 -1.38 -27.40
N GLU A 375 16.51 -1.08 -26.14
CA GLU A 375 15.62 -1.37 -25.04
C GLU A 375 15.77 -0.33 -23.94
N LEU A 376 14.66 -0.03 -23.27
CA LEU A 376 14.52 0.97 -22.23
C LEU A 376 13.73 0.37 -21.07
N THR A 377 14.05 0.74 -19.85
CA THR A 377 13.23 0.44 -18.67
C THR A 377 13.35 1.59 -17.65
N ALA A 378 12.30 1.87 -16.90
CA ALA A 378 12.43 2.70 -15.70
C ALA A 378 13.18 1.91 -14.63
N ILE A 379 13.97 2.57 -13.79
CA ILE A 379 14.70 1.88 -12.70
C ILE A 379 14.35 2.41 -11.31
N GLY A 380 13.76 3.61 -11.20
CA GLY A 380 13.61 4.33 -9.92
C GLY A 380 14.80 5.29 -9.72
N ASP A 381 14.88 5.94 -8.56
CA ASP A 381 15.94 6.90 -8.23
C ASP A 381 17.28 6.18 -7.97
N PHE A 382 18.07 5.97 -9.03
CA PHE A 382 19.24 5.07 -9.02
C PHE A 382 20.52 5.79 -8.60
N ASP A 383 20.66 7.08 -8.92
CA ASP A 383 21.75 7.92 -8.43
C ASP A 383 21.45 8.66 -7.11
N ARG A 384 20.19 8.59 -6.63
CA ARG A 384 19.72 9.05 -5.32
C ARG A 384 19.65 10.57 -5.19
N ASP A 385 19.28 11.25 -6.27
CA ASP A 385 19.07 12.70 -6.32
C ASP A 385 17.63 13.14 -5.97
N GLY A 386 16.70 12.18 -5.86
CA GLY A 386 15.29 12.39 -5.59
C GLY A 386 14.38 12.29 -6.82
N HIS A 387 14.92 11.98 -8.01
CA HIS A 387 14.16 11.81 -9.24
C HIS A 387 14.34 10.41 -9.85
N PRO A 388 13.28 9.78 -10.39
CA PRO A 388 13.41 8.49 -11.06
C PRO A 388 14.25 8.51 -12.35
N ASP A 389 15.07 7.48 -12.51
CA ASP A 389 15.99 7.32 -13.64
C ASP A 389 15.48 6.35 -14.72
N LEU A 390 16.10 6.45 -15.90
CA LEU A 390 15.93 5.47 -16.98
C LEU A 390 17.20 4.66 -17.23
N LEU A 391 17.02 3.36 -17.45
CA LEU A 391 18.04 2.49 -18.06
C LEU A 391 17.82 2.35 -19.56
N ALA A 392 18.92 2.31 -20.32
CA ALA A 392 18.88 1.98 -21.74
C ALA A 392 20.05 1.11 -22.19
N ALA A 393 19.75 0.05 -22.94
CA ALA A 393 20.73 -0.80 -23.59
C ALA A 393 21.03 -0.29 -25.01
N GLN A 394 22.27 0.16 -25.25
CA GLN A 394 22.72 0.75 -26.51
C GLN A 394 23.03 -0.33 -27.56
N THR A 395 22.47 -0.21 -28.76
CA THR A 395 22.61 -1.21 -29.84
C THR A 395 24.02 -1.29 -30.44
N SER A 396 24.78 -0.19 -30.44
CA SER A 396 26.05 -0.10 -31.17
C SER A 396 27.26 -0.70 -30.45
N ASN A 397 27.17 -0.91 -29.13
CA ASN A 397 28.26 -1.42 -28.28
C ASN A 397 27.77 -2.37 -27.18
N ASN A 398 26.48 -2.70 -27.16
CA ASN A 398 25.82 -3.58 -26.19
C ASN A 398 26.03 -3.17 -24.72
N ALA A 399 26.31 -1.89 -24.48
CA ALA A 399 26.48 -1.30 -23.15
C ALA A 399 25.14 -0.92 -22.52
N LEU A 400 25.11 -0.87 -21.19
CA LEU A 400 23.98 -0.37 -20.41
C LEU A 400 24.33 1.00 -19.83
N TYR A 401 23.39 1.93 -19.94
CA TYR A 401 23.52 3.30 -19.45
C TYR A 401 22.33 3.67 -18.55
N VAL A 402 22.61 4.35 -17.44
CA VAL A 402 21.62 5.12 -16.66
C VAL A 402 21.53 6.53 -17.26
N TYR A 403 20.33 7.09 -17.31
CA TYR A 403 20.05 8.48 -17.64
C TYR A 403 19.36 9.09 -16.43
N PRO A 404 20.06 9.92 -15.64
CA PRO A 404 19.51 10.52 -14.43
C PRO A 404 18.23 11.31 -14.70
N GLY A 405 17.24 11.19 -13.83
CA GLY A 405 16.07 12.06 -13.76
C GLY A 405 16.47 13.49 -13.38
N ARG A 406 15.50 14.41 -13.45
CA ARG A 406 15.67 15.82 -13.06
C ARG A 406 14.34 16.45 -12.68
N ALA A 407 14.36 17.34 -11.68
CA ALA A 407 13.24 18.17 -11.24
C ALA A 407 12.48 18.95 -12.34
N ASP A 408 13.07 19.18 -13.52
CA ASP A 408 12.38 19.81 -14.64
C ASP A 408 11.70 18.81 -15.59
N ALA A 409 11.62 17.53 -15.23
CA ALA A 409 11.23 16.42 -16.10
C ALA A 409 12.05 16.40 -17.40
N THR A 410 13.39 16.31 -17.26
CA THR A 410 14.33 15.99 -18.35
C THR A 410 15.34 14.95 -17.88
N LEU A 411 16.23 14.53 -18.78
CA LEU A 411 17.25 13.53 -18.49
C LEU A 411 18.65 14.16 -18.48
N GLY A 412 19.46 13.76 -17.49
CA GLY A 412 20.85 14.15 -17.33
C GLY A 412 21.82 13.47 -18.32
N PRO A 413 23.11 13.83 -18.27
CA PRO A 413 24.16 13.14 -19.00
C PRO A 413 24.22 11.67 -18.58
N ARG A 414 24.17 10.77 -19.56
CA ARG A 414 24.16 9.32 -19.28
C ARG A 414 25.44 8.83 -18.60
N VAL A 415 25.28 7.90 -17.67
CA VAL A 415 26.37 7.19 -16.98
C VAL A 415 26.43 5.75 -17.45
N GLN A 416 27.61 5.24 -17.77
CA GLN A 416 27.77 3.85 -18.22
C GLN A 416 27.84 2.91 -17.01
N VAL A 417 26.83 2.05 -16.87
CA VAL A 417 26.72 1.06 -15.77
C VAL A 417 26.98 -0.38 -16.22
N GLY A 418 27.13 -0.60 -17.54
CA GLY A 418 27.52 -1.89 -18.11
C GLY A 418 28.40 -1.73 -19.34
N THR A 419 29.52 -2.45 -19.40
CA THR A 419 30.53 -2.30 -20.46
C THR A 419 30.18 -2.98 -21.78
N GLY A 420 29.36 -4.03 -21.76
CA GLY A 420 28.95 -4.81 -22.93
C GLY A 420 28.07 -6.00 -22.57
N GLY A 421 27.62 -6.76 -23.58
CA GLY A 421 26.88 -8.02 -23.40
C GLY A 421 25.39 -7.90 -23.07
N TRP A 422 24.84 -6.69 -23.01
CA TRP A 422 23.43 -6.47 -22.70
C TRP A 422 22.48 -6.82 -23.85
N ASP A 423 23.00 -7.11 -25.04
CA ASP A 423 22.28 -7.76 -26.15
C ASP A 423 21.88 -9.22 -25.86
N THR A 424 22.46 -9.83 -24.84
CA THR A 424 22.07 -11.17 -24.38
C THR A 424 20.81 -11.18 -23.50
N MET A 425 20.24 -10.00 -23.21
CA MET A 425 18.93 -9.86 -22.53
C MET A 425 17.83 -9.63 -23.56
N SER A 426 16.67 -10.25 -23.29
CA SER A 426 15.46 -10.15 -24.10
C SER A 426 14.41 -9.21 -23.50
N GLU A 427 14.53 -8.91 -22.21
CA GLU A 427 13.63 -8.03 -21.45
C GLU A 427 14.36 -7.52 -20.19
N LEU A 428 14.23 -6.22 -19.89
CA LEU A 428 14.72 -5.52 -18.70
C LEU A 428 13.55 -4.89 -17.94
N ALA A 429 13.45 -5.16 -16.64
CA ALA A 429 12.50 -4.53 -15.73
C ALA A 429 13.26 -3.95 -14.53
N GLY A 430 13.20 -2.64 -14.32
CA GLY A 430 13.47 -2.09 -13.00
C GLY A 430 12.36 -2.50 -12.03
N VAL A 431 12.73 -2.77 -10.79
CA VAL A 431 11.80 -3.30 -9.76
C VAL A 431 11.87 -2.54 -8.44
N GLY A 432 12.44 -1.33 -8.43
CA GLY A 432 12.72 -0.57 -7.21
C GLY A 432 13.77 -1.25 -6.33
N ASP A 433 13.96 -0.78 -5.09
CA ASP A 433 14.86 -1.35 -4.10
C ASP A 433 14.29 -2.68 -3.56
N PHE A 434 14.46 -3.76 -4.33
CA PHE A 434 13.83 -5.05 -4.09
C PHE A 434 14.53 -5.78 -2.95
N ASP A 435 15.88 -5.78 -2.91
CA ASP A 435 16.63 -6.43 -1.83
C ASP A 435 16.83 -5.56 -0.56
N ARG A 436 16.34 -4.31 -0.60
CA ARG A 436 16.28 -3.36 0.53
C ARG A 436 17.65 -2.87 0.99
N ASP A 437 18.62 -2.77 0.08
CA ASP A 437 19.96 -2.24 0.36
C ASP A 437 20.07 -0.70 0.21
N GLY A 438 19.01 -0.06 -0.29
CA GLY A 438 18.92 1.38 -0.50
C GLY A 438 19.35 1.84 -1.90
N TYR A 439 19.38 0.92 -2.88
CA TYR A 439 19.53 1.22 -4.31
C TYR A 439 18.47 0.47 -5.13
N PRO A 440 17.89 1.08 -6.18
CA PRO A 440 16.97 0.37 -7.05
C PRO A 440 17.62 -0.74 -7.89
N ASP A 441 16.92 -1.87 -7.95
CA ASP A 441 17.34 -3.11 -8.57
C ASP A 441 16.73 -3.35 -9.95
N MET A 442 17.40 -4.20 -10.73
CA MET A 442 16.90 -4.64 -12.03
C MET A 442 16.77 -6.16 -12.11
N ILE A 443 15.67 -6.61 -12.72
CA ILE A 443 15.48 -7.97 -13.19
C ILE A 443 15.60 -8.00 -14.72
N ALA A 444 16.30 -9.00 -15.27
CA ALA A 444 16.41 -9.19 -16.72
C ALA A 444 16.27 -10.66 -17.15
N ARG A 445 15.67 -10.92 -18.31
CA ARG A 445 15.52 -12.27 -18.89
C ARG A 445 16.56 -12.54 -19.97
N LEU A 446 17.41 -13.55 -19.77
CA LEU A 446 18.39 -14.02 -20.75
C LEU A 446 17.72 -14.57 -22.02
N THR A 447 18.09 -14.05 -23.18
CA THR A 447 17.55 -14.45 -24.50
C THR A 447 17.79 -15.93 -24.82
N SER A 448 18.95 -16.47 -24.45
CA SER A 448 19.37 -17.83 -24.83
C SER A 448 18.68 -18.95 -24.04
N THR A 449 18.18 -18.67 -22.84
CA THR A 449 17.66 -19.70 -21.91
C THR A 449 16.28 -19.38 -21.33
N GLY A 450 15.83 -18.12 -21.38
CA GLY A 450 14.68 -17.68 -20.60
C GLY A 450 14.90 -17.78 -19.09
N ALA A 451 16.16 -17.77 -18.63
CA ALA A 451 16.49 -17.63 -17.22
C ALA A 451 16.32 -16.17 -16.79
N LEU A 452 15.73 -15.98 -15.61
CA LEU A 452 15.53 -14.67 -15.01
C LEU A 452 16.68 -14.38 -14.05
N CYS A 453 17.34 -13.23 -14.22
CA CYS A 453 18.48 -12.80 -13.42
C CYS A 453 18.17 -11.48 -12.73
N PHE A 454 18.42 -11.44 -11.43
CA PHE A 454 18.42 -10.24 -10.61
C PHE A 454 19.82 -9.60 -10.62
N TYR A 455 19.86 -8.28 -10.66
CA TYR A 455 21.05 -7.44 -10.65
C TYR A 455 20.90 -6.41 -9.51
N PRO A 456 21.63 -6.57 -8.39
CA PRO A 456 21.52 -5.64 -7.27
C PRO A 456 22.04 -4.25 -7.68
N GLY A 457 21.26 -3.21 -7.39
CA GLY A 457 21.65 -1.81 -7.55
C GLY A 457 22.83 -1.46 -6.63
N ARG A 458 23.68 -0.53 -7.07
CA ARG A 458 24.81 0.01 -6.28
C ARG A 458 25.18 1.39 -6.78
N SER A 459 25.88 2.15 -5.93
CA SER A 459 26.58 3.37 -6.34
C SER A 459 27.45 3.12 -7.60
N GLY A 460 27.05 3.71 -8.73
CA GLY A 460 27.76 3.65 -10.01
C GLY A 460 27.47 2.42 -10.89
N GLY A 461 26.53 1.54 -10.55
CA GLY A 461 26.11 0.45 -11.43
C GLY A 461 25.60 -0.79 -10.70
N PHE A 462 25.66 -1.96 -11.33
CA PHE A 462 25.11 -3.19 -10.75
C PHE A 462 26.17 -4.09 -10.10
N GLY A 463 25.79 -4.76 -9.02
CA GLY A 463 26.56 -5.82 -8.41
C GLY A 463 26.54 -7.14 -9.20
N ALA A 464 27.08 -8.19 -8.59
CA ALA A 464 27.11 -9.52 -9.22
C ALA A 464 25.69 -10.09 -9.35
N ARG A 465 25.26 -10.38 -10.59
CA ARG A 465 23.94 -10.94 -10.86
C ARG A 465 23.75 -12.32 -10.23
N ARG A 466 22.51 -12.64 -9.83
CA ARG A 466 22.07 -13.96 -9.39
C ARG A 466 20.87 -14.43 -10.21
N GLN A 467 20.79 -15.72 -10.54
CA GLN A 467 19.63 -16.29 -11.23
C GLN A 467 18.51 -16.52 -10.21
N ILE A 468 17.32 -16.02 -10.51
CA ILE A 468 16.12 -16.09 -9.65
C ILE A 468 14.99 -16.93 -10.24
N GLY A 469 15.09 -17.35 -11.51
CA GLY A 469 14.06 -18.17 -12.14
C GLY A 469 14.47 -18.81 -13.47
N THR A 470 13.65 -19.75 -13.92
CA THR A 470 13.78 -20.48 -15.20
C THR A 470 12.43 -20.53 -15.92
N GLY A 471 12.43 -20.79 -17.23
CA GLY A 471 11.20 -20.95 -18.00
C GLY A 471 10.45 -19.64 -18.32
N TRP A 472 11.07 -18.48 -18.11
CA TRP A 472 10.43 -17.16 -18.30
C TRP A 472 10.19 -16.77 -19.76
N ASN A 473 10.60 -17.59 -20.73
CA ASN A 473 10.15 -17.49 -22.12
C ASN A 473 8.64 -17.80 -22.28
N SER A 474 8.00 -18.36 -21.24
CA SER A 474 6.53 -18.51 -21.16
C SER A 474 5.82 -17.23 -20.71
N MET A 475 6.56 -16.18 -20.37
CA MET A 475 6.06 -14.89 -19.93
C MET A 475 6.52 -13.77 -20.87
N ARG A 476 5.74 -12.70 -20.93
CA ARG A 476 6.05 -11.43 -21.61
C ARG A 476 5.65 -10.27 -20.70
N ASP A 477 6.08 -9.07 -21.08
CA ASP A 477 5.69 -7.82 -20.45
C ASP A 477 6.06 -7.85 -18.93
N LEU A 478 7.37 -7.97 -18.64
CA LEU A 478 7.91 -7.97 -17.28
C LEU A 478 7.90 -6.55 -16.71
N VAL A 479 7.20 -6.35 -15.60
CA VAL A 479 6.96 -5.04 -15.00
C VAL A 479 7.14 -5.12 -13.48
N GLY A 480 7.95 -4.24 -12.89
CA GLY A 480 7.93 -4.03 -11.44
C GLY A 480 6.66 -3.29 -11.04
N VAL A 481 5.86 -3.85 -10.14
CA VAL A 481 4.51 -3.34 -9.81
C VAL A 481 4.39 -2.88 -8.36
N GLY A 482 5.42 -2.22 -7.84
CA GLY A 482 5.46 -1.79 -6.45
C GLY A 482 5.38 -2.97 -5.48
N ASP A 483 5.02 -2.67 -4.24
CA ASP A 483 4.58 -3.68 -3.28
C ASP A 483 3.08 -3.94 -3.50
N PHE A 484 2.77 -4.73 -4.53
CA PHE A 484 1.40 -4.94 -4.99
C PHE A 484 0.51 -5.41 -3.84
N ASN A 485 0.99 -6.39 -3.08
CA ASN A 485 0.22 -7.04 -2.03
C ASN A 485 0.40 -6.40 -0.63
N ARG A 486 1.12 -5.27 -0.57
CA ARG A 486 1.53 -4.51 0.62
C ARG A 486 2.27 -5.32 1.68
N ASP A 487 3.01 -6.40 1.36
CA ASP A 487 3.75 -7.21 2.35
C ASP A 487 5.08 -6.57 2.85
N GLY A 488 5.47 -5.46 2.25
CA GLY A 488 6.72 -4.75 2.46
C GLY A 488 7.84 -5.16 1.50
N SER A 489 7.56 -6.04 0.54
CA SER A 489 8.48 -6.49 -0.53
C SER A 489 8.01 -5.95 -1.88
N LEU A 490 8.93 -5.76 -2.81
CA LEU A 490 8.57 -5.32 -4.16
C LEU A 490 8.28 -6.52 -5.06
N ASP A 491 7.24 -6.41 -5.88
CA ASP A 491 6.63 -7.49 -6.63
C ASP A 491 6.86 -7.31 -8.15
N LEU A 492 6.92 -8.43 -8.88
CA LEU A 492 7.04 -8.45 -10.34
C LEU A 492 5.73 -8.95 -10.97
N ALA A 493 5.16 -8.22 -11.92
CA ALA A 493 4.07 -8.69 -12.76
C ALA A 493 4.58 -9.20 -14.12
N ALA A 494 3.87 -10.18 -14.68
CA ALA A 494 4.10 -10.66 -16.05
C ALA A 494 2.85 -11.33 -16.64
N VAL A 495 2.69 -11.25 -17.95
CA VAL A 495 1.59 -11.92 -18.67
C VAL A 495 2.07 -13.23 -19.26
N ASN A 496 1.35 -14.32 -19.00
CA ASN A 496 1.65 -15.61 -19.61
C ASN A 496 1.31 -15.62 -21.11
N VAL A 497 2.28 -16.05 -21.94
CA VAL A 497 2.20 -15.95 -23.40
C VAL A 497 1.07 -16.80 -23.98
N SER A 498 0.84 -18.01 -23.48
CA SER A 498 -0.17 -18.93 -24.04
C SER A 498 -1.56 -18.72 -23.46
N SER A 499 -1.68 -18.51 -22.15
CA SER A 499 -2.99 -18.36 -21.50
C SER A 499 -3.51 -16.92 -21.47
N ASN A 500 -2.65 -15.91 -21.67
CA ASN A 500 -2.96 -14.49 -21.51
C ASN A 500 -3.55 -14.16 -20.12
N ILE A 501 -3.04 -14.85 -19.11
CA ILE A 501 -3.31 -14.61 -17.69
C ILE A 501 -2.21 -13.69 -17.15
N LEU A 502 -2.62 -12.66 -16.40
CA LEU A 502 -1.72 -11.80 -15.65
C LEU A 502 -1.40 -12.44 -14.30
N TYR A 503 -0.11 -12.57 -14.01
CA TYR A 503 0.41 -13.06 -12.74
C TYR A 503 1.21 -11.96 -12.05
N VAL A 504 1.10 -11.89 -10.72
CA VAL A 504 2.05 -11.21 -9.85
C VAL A 504 2.91 -12.28 -9.18
N TYR A 505 4.19 -11.97 -9.01
CA TYR A 505 5.20 -12.78 -8.37
C TYR A 505 5.67 -12.01 -7.13
N PRO A 506 5.19 -12.38 -5.93
CA PRO A 506 5.56 -11.66 -4.73
C PRO A 506 7.06 -11.72 -4.46
N GLY A 507 7.66 -10.63 -4.01
CA GLY A 507 9.05 -10.61 -3.56
C GLY A 507 9.20 -11.16 -2.13
N ASP A 508 10.41 -11.58 -1.77
CA ASP A 508 10.87 -11.63 -0.36
C ASP A 508 12.13 -10.78 -0.11
N GLY A 509 12.57 -10.05 -1.14
CA GLY A 509 13.85 -9.33 -1.23
C GLY A 509 15.04 -10.19 -1.62
N THR A 510 14.93 -11.51 -1.62
CA THR A 510 15.96 -12.43 -2.14
C THR A 510 15.51 -13.15 -3.40
N MET A 511 14.25 -13.55 -3.51
CA MET A 511 13.69 -14.35 -4.60
C MET A 511 12.27 -13.89 -4.93
N LEU A 512 11.78 -14.34 -6.09
CA LEU A 512 10.35 -14.32 -6.39
C LEU A 512 9.69 -15.57 -5.80
N LEU A 513 8.65 -15.35 -5.01
CA LEU A 513 7.78 -16.37 -4.43
C LEU A 513 6.85 -16.98 -5.50
N PRO A 514 6.12 -18.09 -5.19
CA PRO A 514 5.17 -18.68 -6.12
C PRO A 514 4.13 -17.66 -6.60
N ARG A 515 3.99 -17.56 -7.94
CA ARG A 515 3.09 -16.60 -8.59
C ARG A 515 1.63 -16.73 -8.14
N VAL A 516 0.98 -15.59 -7.98
CA VAL A 516 -0.47 -15.45 -7.79
C VAL A 516 -1.07 -15.00 -9.11
N GLN A 517 -2.15 -15.66 -9.57
CA GLN A 517 -2.92 -15.15 -10.71
C GLN A 517 -3.79 -14.00 -10.21
N VAL A 518 -3.65 -12.83 -10.82
CA VAL A 518 -4.37 -11.59 -10.43
C VAL A 518 -5.43 -11.16 -11.43
N ALA A 519 -5.34 -11.58 -12.71
CA ALA A 519 -6.42 -11.38 -13.68
C ALA A 519 -6.32 -12.29 -14.91
N THR A 520 -7.42 -12.41 -15.65
CA THR A 520 -7.50 -13.10 -16.95
C THR A 520 -7.81 -12.10 -18.07
N GLY A 521 -7.80 -12.55 -19.33
CA GLY A 521 -8.26 -11.73 -20.45
C GLY A 521 -7.26 -10.71 -20.98
N PHE A 522 -5.96 -10.87 -20.72
CA PHE A 522 -4.89 -10.00 -21.23
C PHE A 522 -4.49 -10.32 -22.69
N SER A 523 -5.42 -10.90 -23.46
CA SER A 523 -5.24 -11.08 -24.91
C SER A 523 -5.47 -9.73 -25.60
N GLY A 524 -4.56 -9.33 -26.50
CA GLY A 524 -4.61 -8.00 -27.12
C GLY A 524 -4.32 -6.84 -26.16
N ARG A 525 -3.74 -7.12 -24.98
CA ARG A 525 -3.23 -6.13 -24.02
C ARG A 525 -1.71 -6.28 -23.96
N THR A 526 -0.96 -5.42 -24.67
CA THR A 526 0.52 -5.43 -24.69
C THR A 526 1.12 -4.12 -25.25
N PRO A 527 2.18 -3.58 -24.63
CA PRO A 527 2.79 -4.06 -23.39
C PRO A 527 1.86 -3.87 -22.18
N LEU A 528 2.13 -4.64 -21.12
CA LEU A 528 1.79 -4.29 -19.75
C LEU A 528 2.73 -3.16 -19.30
N LEU A 529 2.27 -2.30 -18.39
CA LEU A 529 2.94 -1.12 -17.89
C LEU A 529 2.74 -0.97 -16.39
#